data_AF-A0A543AU76-F1
#
_entry.id   AF-A0A543AU76-F1
#
_cell.length_a   1.000
_cell.length_b   1.000
_cell.length_c   1.000
_cell.angle_alpha   90.00
_cell.angle_beta   90.00
_cell.angle_gamma   90.00
#
_symmetry.space_group_name_H-M   'P 1'
#
loop_
_entity.id
_entity.type
_entity.pdbx_description
1 polymer ?
#
loop_
_entity_poly.entity_id
_entity_poly.type
_entity_poly.pdbx_seq_one_letter_code
_entity_poly.pdbx_strand_id
1 'polypeptide(L)'
;MAEADLSVLQDGAQKALTGGEDIAAAAGQMFNELVAMNTDLVGKGGAAFARVQSTIQEHLNTIDRTMNEVGNAIITSSLNFDQSDDDNAVSIESSLGDDNVALLTQGR
;
A
#
# COMPACT_ATOMS: atom_id res chain seq x y z
N MET A 1 -18.85 9.44 -11.35
CA MET A 1 -18.54 8.56 -10.20
C MET A 1 -17.09 8.07 -10.20
N ALA A 2 -16.32 8.22 -11.29
CA ALA A 2 -14.93 7.75 -11.42
C ALA A 2 -13.89 8.44 -10.50
N GLU A 3 -13.97 9.76 -10.32
CA GLU A 3 -12.96 10.55 -9.57
C GLU A 3 -12.92 10.24 -8.06
N ALA A 4 -14.07 9.94 -7.46
CA ALA A 4 -14.16 9.65 -6.03
C ALA A 4 -13.54 8.28 -5.69
N ASP A 5 -13.72 7.29 -6.57
CA ASP A 5 -13.18 5.94 -6.38
C ASP A 5 -11.64 5.92 -6.57
N LEU A 6 -11.13 6.70 -7.53
CA LEU A 6 -9.67 6.88 -7.73
C LEU A 6 -8.99 7.51 -6.51
N SER A 7 -9.60 8.56 -5.96
CA SER A 7 -9.09 9.26 -4.77
C SER A 7 -9.04 8.33 -3.54
N VAL A 8 -10.07 7.50 -3.34
CA VAL A 8 -10.12 6.51 -2.24
C VAL A 8 -9.06 5.42 -2.42
N LEU A 9 -8.79 4.98 -3.65
CA LEU A 9 -7.72 4.02 -3.94
C LEU A 9 -6.33 4.60 -3.64
N GLN A 10 -6.06 5.84 -4.07
CA GLN A 10 -4.80 6.51 -3.78
C GLN A 10 -4.57 6.73 -2.28
N ASP A 11 -5.60 7.16 -1.54
CA ASP A 11 -5.56 7.27 -0.07
C ASP A 11 -5.33 5.91 0.60
N GLY A 12 -5.95 4.84 0.10
CA GLY A 12 -5.73 3.47 0.57
C GLY A 12 -4.29 2.98 0.36
N ALA A 13 -3.69 3.26 -0.80
CA ALA A 13 -2.30 2.94 -1.09
C ALA A 13 -1.34 3.69 -0.16
N GLN A 14 -1.56 5.00 0.02
CA GLN A 14 -0.74 5.83 0.90
C GLN A 14 -0.78 5.32 2.35
N LYS A 15 -1.97 4.98 2.85
CA LYS A 15 -2.14 4.42 4.20
C LYS A 15 -1.47 3.06 4.37
N ALA A 16 -1.51 2.19 3.36
CA ALA A 16 -0.82 0.91 3.40
C ALA A 16 0.71 1.10 3.47
N LEU A 17 1.27 2.02 2.69
CA LEU A 17 2.70 2.34 2.69
C LEU A 17 3.14 2.95 4.03
N THR A 18 2.46 3.99 4.51
CA THR A 18 2.78 4.63 5.80
C THR A 18 2.61 3.66 6.96
N GLY A 19 1.57 2.81 6.95
CA GLY A 19 1.40 1.76 7.95
C GLY A 19 2.54 0.73 7.95
N GLY A 20 3.10 0.41 6.78
CA GLY A 20 4.29 -0.45 6.66
C GLY A 20 5.54 0.19 7.30
N GLU A 21 5.76 1.49 7.04
CA GLU A 21 6.87 2.25 7.63
C GLU A 21 6.76 2.34 9.16
N ASP A 22 5.57 2.60 9.69
CA ASP A 22 5.32 2.66 11.14
C ASP A 22 5.59 1.31 11.82
N ILE A 23 5.17 0.21 11.19
CA ILE A 23 5.45 -1.14 11.70
C ILE A 23 6.96 -1.42 11.69
N ALA A 24 7.66 -1.07 10.62
CA ALA A 24 9.10 -1.24 10.53
C ALA A 24 9.83 -0.44 11.63
N ALA A 25 9.39 0.80 11.89
CA ALA A 25 9.96 1.65 12.94
C ALA A 25 9.73 1.08 14.35
N ALA A 26 8.48 0.72 14.68
CA ALA A 26 8.14 0.13 15.97
C ALA A 26 8.93 -1.16 16.23
N ALA A 27 9.15 -1.94 15.19
CA ALA A 27 9.83 -3.20 15.33
C ALA A 27 11.36 -3.09 15.37
N GLY A 28 11.93 -2.06 14.73
CA GLY A 28 13.31 -1.65 14.97
C GLY A 28 13.55 -1.23 16.42
N GLN A 29 12.59 -0.54 17.05
CA GLN A 29 12.65 -0.21 18.48
C GLN A 29 12.58 -1.48 19.36
N MET A 30 11.62 -2.37 19.10
CA MET A 30 11.54 -3.66 19.80
C MET A 30 12.83 -4.47 19.68
N PHE A 31 13.47 -4.47 18.51
CA PHE A 31 14.74 -5.18 18.30
C PHE A 31 15.85 -4.60 19.16
N ASN A 32 15.96 -3.28 19.24
CA ASN A 32 16.95 -2.61 20.10
C ASN A 32 16.72 -2.93 21.59
N GLU A 33 15.47 -2.96 22.04
CA GLU A 33 15.12 -3.36 23.41
C GLU A 33 15.44 -4.83 23.69
N LEU A 34 15.18 -5.72 22.73
CA LEU A 34 15.53 -7.15 22.82
C LEU A 34 17.05 -7.36 22.89
N VAL A 35 17.83 -6.61 22.12
CA VAL A 35 19.31 -6.66 22.17
C VAL A 35 19.81 -6.20 23.54
N ALA A 36 19.25 -5.09 24.07
CA ALA A 36 19.60 -4.61 25.40
C ALA A 36 19.32 -5.67 26.47
N MET A 37 18.15 -6.32 26.44
CA MET A 37 17.78 -7.39 27.38
C MET A 37 18.64 -8.65 27.23
N ASN A 38 19.06 -9.01 26.02
CA ASN A 38 19.95 -10.16 25.78
C ASN A 38 21.32 -9.97 26.43
N THR A 39 21.84 -8.73 26.40
CA THR A 39 23.13 -8.40 27.04
C THR A 39 23.09 -8.59 28.56
N ASP A 40 21.93 -8.37 29.18
CA ASP A 40 21.69 -8.60 30.61
C ASP A 40 21.50 -10.09 30.98
N LEU A 41 21.08 -10.93 30.02
CA LEU A 41 20.75 -12.34 30.23
C LEU A 41 21.86 -13.29 29.72
N VAL A 42 22.99 -13.36 30.43
CA VAL A 42 24.07 -14.29 30.09
C VAL A 42 23.62 -15.75 30.30
N GLY A 43 23.51 -16.55 29.22
CA GLY A 43 23.28 -18.00 29.27
C GLY A 43 22.10 -18.49 28.42
N LYS A 44 21.33 -19.48 28.92
CA LYS A 44 20.18 -20.09 28.20
C LYS A 44 19.07 -19.07 27.84
N GLY A 45 18.96 -17.97 28.59
CA GLY A 45 18.05 -16.85 28.29
C GLY A 45 18.40 -16.15 26.99
N GLY A 46 19.69 -15.88 26.75
CA GLY A 46 20.15 -15.25 25.51
C GLY A 46 19.91 -16.07 24.25
N ALA A 47 20.00 -17.41 24.33
CA ALA A 47 19.69 -18.29 23.20
C ALA A 47 18.19 -18.34 22.86
N ALA A 48 17.30 -18.25 23.86
CA ALA A 48 15.86 -18.13 23.64
C ALA A 48 15.51 -16.75 23.06
N PHE A 49 16.16 -15.69 23.55
CA PHE A 49 16.03 -14.33 23.01
C PHE A 49 16.47 -14.24 21.56
N ALA A 50 17.61 -14.84 21.20
CA ALA A 50 18.09 -14.86 19.82
C ALA A 50 17.08 -15.51 18.84
N ARG A 51 16.35 -16.55 19.28
CA ARG A 51 15.27 -17.15 18.47
C ARG A 51 14.09 -16.22 18.31
N VAL A 52 13.63 -15.60 19.39
CA VAL A 52 12.51 -14.63 19.36
C VAL A 52 12.87 -13.47 18.43
N GLN A 53 14.09 -12.95 18.54
CA GLN A 53 14.62 -11.89 17.69
C GLN A 53 14.62 -12.29 16.21
N SER A 54 15.08 -13.50 15.88
CA SER A 54 15.06 -14.02 14.51
C SER A 54 13.64 -14.15 13.96
N THR A 55 12.70 -14.68 14.74
CA THR A 55 11.29 -14.84 14.33
C THR A 55 10.61 -13.49 14.11
N ILE A 56 10.85 -12.53 15.01
CA ILE A 56 10.32 -11.16 14.85
C ILE A 56 10.86 -10.55 13.55
N GLN A 57 12.16 -10.67 13.27
CA GLN A 57 12.73 -10.11 12.06
C GLN A 57 12.15 -10.74 10.78
N GLU A 58 11.89 -12.04 10.80
CA GLU A 58 11.24 -12.76 9.69
C GLU A 58 9.79 -12.31 9.48
N HIS A 59 9.03 -12.13 10.56
CA HIS A 59 7.66 -11.59 10.50
C HIS A 59 7.63 -10.16 9.97
N LEU A 60 8.58 -9.30 10.36
CA LEU A 60 8.64 -7.93 9.87
C LEU A 60 8.95 -7.85 8.39
N ASN A 61 9.92 -8.65 7.92
CA ASN A 61 10.21 -8.75 6.49
C ASN A 61 8.99 -9.22 5.69
N THR A 62 8.15 -10.08 6.30
CA THR A 62 6.91 -10.54 5.69
C THR A 62 5.86 -9.44 5.64
N ILE A 63 5.69 -8.69 6.73
CA ILE A 63 4.77 -7.55 6.78
C ILE A 63 5.19 -6.49 5.77
N ASP A 64 6.46 -6.10 5.74
CA ASP A 64 6.99 -5.09 4.82
C ASP A 64 6.78 -5.50 3.35
N ARG A 65 7.09 -6.76 3.01
CA ARG A 65 6.79 -7.29 1.66
C ARG A 65 5.30 -7.24 1.34
N THR A 66 4.45 -7.64 2.28
CA THR A 66 2.99 -7.68 2.06
C THR A 66 2.42 -6.28 1.88
N MET A 67 2.87 -5.30 2.68
CA MET A 67 2.41 -3.91 2.56
C MET A 67 2.87 -3.26 1.25
N ASN A 68 4.10 -3.55 0.81
CA ASN A 68 4.58 -3.12 -0.50
C ASN A 68 3.79 -3.76 -1.65
N GLU A 69 3.49 -5.06 -1.58
CA GLU A 69 2.67 -5.75 -2.60
C GLU A 69 1.25 -5.17 -2.66
N VAL A 70 0.62 -4.93 -1.50
CA VAL A 70 -0.72 -4.32 -1.42
C VAL A 70 -0.69 -2.90 -1.98
N GLY A 71 0.27 -2.06 -1.57
CA GLY A 71 0.41 -0.69 -2.08
C GLY A 71 0.59 -0.65 -3.60
N ASN A 72 1.47 -1.49 -4.14
CA ASN A 72 1.73 -1.58 -5.58
C ASN A 72 0.52 -2.11 -6.36
N ALA A 73 -0.21 -3.08 -5.82
CA ALA A 73 -1.43 -3.61 -6.43
C ALA A 73 -2.53 -2.54 -6.52
N ILE A 74 -2.67 -1.70 -5.48
CA ILE A 74 -3.62 -0.59 -5.46
C ILE A 74 -3.22 0.47 -6.49
N ILE A 75 -1.93 0.86 -6.56
CA ILE A 75 -1.43 1.81 -7.57
C ILE A 75 -1.69 1.30 -8.99
N THR A 76 -1.37 0.03 -9.25
CA THR A 76 -1.60 -0.58 -10.57
C THR A 76 -3.09 -0.62 -10.94
N SER A 77 -3.95 -0.94 -9.97
CA SER A 77 -5.41 -0.94 -10.18
C SER A 77 -5.94 0.47 -10.44
N SER A 78 -5.41 1.48 -9.75
CA SER A 78 -5.72 2.89 -9.94
C SER A 78 -5.34 3.37 -11.35
N LEU A 79 -4.14 3.03 -11.84
CA LEU A 79 -3.71 3.36 -13.20
C LEU A 79 -4.58 2.70 -14.28
N ASN A 80 -4.95 1.42 -14.09
CA ASN A 80 -5.81 0.71 -15.03
C ASN A 80 -7.22 1.30 -15.08
N PHE A 81 -7.74 1.81 -13.95
CA PHE A 81 -9.05 2.44 -13.89
C PHE A 81 -9.06 3.76 -14.68
N ASP A 82 -8.03 4.60 -14.48
CA ASP A 82 -7.85 5.87 -15.20
C ASP A 82 -7.76 5.65 -16.72
N GLN A 83 -6.90 4.71 -17.14
CA GLN A 83 -6.77 4.31 -18.56
C GLN A 83 -8.08 3.81 -19.16
N SER A 84 -8.84 2.99 -18.42
CA SER A 84 -10.13 2.48 -18.91
C SER A 84 -11.19 3.57 -19.00
N ASP A 85 -11.17 4.56 -18.11
CA ASP A 85 -12.09 5.70 -18.16
C ASP A 85 -11.78 6.57 -19.38
N ASP A 86 -10.50 6.86 -19.63
CA ASP A 86 -10.03 7.58 -20.83
C ASP A 86 -10.40 6.85 -22.13
N ASP A 87 -10.10 5.54 -22.22
CA ASP A 87 -10.41 4.73 -23.40
C ASP A 87 -11.93 4.68 -23.65
N ASN A 88 -12.72 4.56 -22.58
CA ASN A 88 -14.18 4.57 -22.67
C ASN A 88 -14.72 5.95 -23.07
N ALA A 89 -14.16 7.05 -22.55
CA ALA A 89 -14.53 8.41 -22.90
C ALA A 89 -14.29 8.66 -24.40
N VAL A 90 -13.10 8.31 -24.90
CA VAL A 90 -12.76 8.41 -26.33
C VAL A 90 -13.66 7.54 -27.19
N SER A 91 -13.98 6.32 -26.75
CA SER A 91 -14.91 5.43 -27.47
C SER A 91 -16.33 6.02 -27.53
N ILE A 92 -16.80 6.65 -26.45
CA ILE A 92 -18.10 7.32 -26.40
C ILE A 92 -18.12 8.55 -27.32
N GLU A 93 -17.07 9.38 -27.28
CA GLU A 93 -16.90 10.53 -28.18
C GLU A 93 -16.93 10.10 -29.65
N SER A 94 -16.17 9.07 -30.00
CA SER A 94 -16.12 8.55 -31.36
C SER A 94 -17.44 7.92 -31.83
N SER A 95 -18.28 7.41 -30.92
CA SER A 95 -19.55 6.75 -31.29
C SER A 95 -20.76 7.69 -31.29
N LEU A 96 -20.71 8.78 -30.52
CA LEU A 96 -21.74 9.82 -30.50
C LEU A 96 -21.49 10.94 -31.53
N GLY A 97 -20.23 11.18 -31.90
CA GLY A 97 -19.79 12.33 -32.69
C GLY A 97 -19.73 13.62 -31.85
N ASP A 98 -18.75 14.50 -32.16
CA ASP A 98 -18.39 15.69 -31.37
C ASP A 98 -19.60 16.57 -30.99
N ASP A 99 -20.56 16.75 -31.90
CA ASP A 99 -21.73 17.60 -31.69
C ASP A 99 -22.68 17.07 -30.59
N ASN A 100 -22.83 15.76 -30.47
CA ASN A 100 -23.73 15.15 -29.47
C ASN A 100 -23.08 15.05 -28.08
N VAL A 101 -21.75 14.91 -28.02
CA VAL A 101 -21.02 14.93 -26.74
C VAL A 101 -21.06 16.31 -26.09
N ALA A 102 -20.93 17.38 -26.90
CA ALA A 102 -21.02 18.75 -26.42
C ALA A 102 -22.41 19.10 -25.81
N LEU A 103 -23.49 18.53 -26.36
CA LEU A 103 -24.85 18.67 -25.83
C LEU A 103 -25.02 17.97 -24.47
N LEU A 104 -24.50 16.75 -24.34
CA LEU A 104 -24.59 15.94 -23.13
C LEU A 104 -23.73 16.48 -21.97
N THR A 105 -22.55 17.04 -22.28
CA THR A 105 -21.66 17.64 -21.27
C THR A 105 -22.10 19.04 -20.82
N GLN A 106 -22.84 19.79 -21.64
CA GLN A 106 -23.34 21.13 -21.29
C GLN A 106 -24.76 21.15 -20.71
N GLY A 107 -25.44 19.99 -20.59
CA GLY A 107 -26.73 19.88 -19.90
C GLY A 107 -27.88 20.59 -20.60
N ARG A 108 -28.04 20.41 -21.93
CA ARG A 108 -29.22 20.87 -22.68
C ARG A 108 -29.96 19.73 -23.36
#